data_AF-A0A193G2Z7-F1
#
_entry.id   AF-A0A193G2Z7-F1
#
_cell.length_a   1.000
_cell.length_b   1.000
_cell.length_c   1.000
_cell.angle_alpha   90.00
_cell.angle_beta   90.00
_cell.angle_gamma   90.00
#
_symmetry.space_group_name_H-M   'P 1'
#
loop_
_entity.id
_entity.type
_entity.pdbx_description
1 polymer ?
#
loop_
_entity_poly.entity_id
_entity_poly.type
_entity_poly.pdbx_seq_one_letter_code
_entity_poly.pdbx_strand_id
1 'polypeptide(L)'
;MLWALVVIVVFMVVEVVGGVMSGSLALLADAGHMVSDGAALAFSLAALRVGRRSATPRMSYGYRRLEILAAFINGLALFAIAIWITVEAVQRFWEPVGVMAGTMLAVAIAGLVANIVAFLILTGGSRGNLNMRSALLHVLGDLLGSVAAIVAAVVIILTGWTPIDPLLSIFVALIVLKSAWQLVRSTGHILLEGTPPGLEPDAIKADLEQNVAVVRMAHHIHAWSITSEQHMLTLHVVPHEGVAPSDVIRAVRQRVAERFSISHVTVQVEDPGHNDGDAAHGNDCNGATSGQGCS
;
A
#
# COMPACT_ATOMS: atom_id res chain seq x y z
N MET A 1 18.41 -8.70 -10.70
CA MET A 1 18.05 -7.59 -9.78
C MET A 1 18.84 -6.32 -10.06
N LEU A 2 20.16 -6.24 -9.79
CA LEU A 2 20.93 -5.01 -10.04
C LEU A 2 20.86 -4.52 -11.51
N TRP A 3 20.98 -5.44 -12.47
CA TRP A 3 20.86 -5.12 -13.90
C TRP A 3 19.46 -4.59 -14.29
N ALA A 4 18.39 -5.16 -13.75
CA ALA A 4 17.03 -4.67 -14.00
C ALA A 4 16.82 -3.28 -13.39
N LEU A 5 17.35 -3.02 -12.19
CA LEU A 5 17.31 -1.70 -11.56
C LEU A 5 18.05 -0.65 -12.40
N VAL A 6 19.24 -0.97 -12.91
CA VAL A 6 20.00 -0.06 -13.78
C VAL A 6 19.22 0.25 -15.06
N VAL A 7 18.60 -0.77 -15.69
CA VAL A 7 17.76 -0.58 -16.88
C VAL A 7 16.59 0.37 -16.58
N ILE A 8 15.86 0.15 -15.48
CA ILE A 8 14.72 0.99 -15.08
C ILE A 8 15.17 2.43 -14.80
N VAL A 9 16.24 2.64 -14.04
CA VAL A 9 16.72 3.99 -13.69
C VAL A 9 17.24 4.74 -14.91
N VAL A 10 17.98 4.08 -15.79
CA VAL A 10 18.44 4.69 -17.05
C VAL A 10 17.24 5.05 -17.92
N PHE A 11 16.27 4.14 -18.02
CA PHE A 11 15.11 4.36 -18.86
C PHE A 11 14.19 5.47 -18.31
N MET A 12 14.01 5.54 -16.99
CA MET A 12 13.33 6.66 -16.31
C MET A 12 13.92 8.01 -16.72
N VAL A 13 15.25 8.15 -16.80
CA VAL A 13 15.88 9.39 -17.27
C VAL A 13 15.56 9.66 -18.74
N VAL A 14 15.56 8.62 -19.57
CA VAL A 14 15.20 8.74 -21.00
C VAL A 14 13.76 9.21 -21.17
N GLU A 15 12.82 8.72 -20.37
CA GLU A 15 11.42 9.17 -20.44
C GLU A 15 11.20 10.57 -19.93
N VAL A 16 11.84 10.96 -18.83
CA VAL A 16 11.76 12.34 -18.33
C VAL A 16 12.24 13.32 -19.40
N VAL A 17 13.42 13.05 -19.97
CA VAL A 17 14.00 13.89 -21.03
C VAL A 17 13.14 13.83 -22.30
N GLY A 18 12.71 12.64 -22.70
CA GLY A 18 11.88 12.40 -23.88
C GLY A 18 10.50 13.04 -23.79
N GLY A 19 9.85 13.01 -22.63
CA GLY A 19 8.57 13.65 -22.35
C GLY A 19 8.66 15.16 -22.42
N VAL A 20 9.68 15.76 -21.78
CA VAL A 20 9.92 17.21 -21.86
C VAL A 20 10.24 17.64 -23.29
N MET A 21 11.15 16.93 -23.98
CA MET A 21 11.55 17.28 -25.35
C MET A 21 10.43 17.09 -26.36
N SER A 22 9.64 16.02 -26.22
CA SER A 22 8.52 15.76 -27.14
C SER A 22 7.30 16.63 -26.85
N GLY A 23 7.23 17.21 -25.65
CA GLY A 23 6.06 17.88 -25.12
C GLY A 23 4.91 16.92 -24.81
N SER A 24 5.09 15.59 -24.82
CA SER A 24 3.99 14.63 -24.59
C SER A 24 3.65 14.49 -23.10
N LEU A 25 2.36 14.62 -22.76
CA LEU A 25 1.90 14.34 -21.39
C LEU A 25 1.88 12.85 -21.08
N ALA A 26 1.65 11.99 -22.07
CA ALA A 26 1.61 10.55 -21.87
C ALA A 26 2.98 10.03 -21.41
N LEU A 27 4.07 10.53 -22.03
CA LEU A 27 5.43 10.21 -21.60
C LEU A 27 5.77 10.80 -20.23
N LEU A 28 5.33 12.02 -19.94
CA LEU A 28 5.54 12.63 -18.62
C LEU A 28 4.77 11.89 -17.51
N ALA A 29 3.63 11.28 -17.83
CA ALA A 29 2.87 10.44 -16.91
C ALA A 29 3.61 9.16 -16.55
N ASP A 30 4.11 8.45 -17.57
CA ASP A 30 4.89 7.23 -17.38
C ASP A 30 6.18 7.54 -16.60
N ALA A 31 6.89 8.61 -17.00
CA ALA A 31 8.09 9.08 -16.33
C ALA A 31 7.85 9.45 -14.86
N GLY A 32 6.76 10.17 -14.57
CA GLY A 32 6.42 10.60 -13.21
C GLY A 32 6.13 9.42 -12.29
N HIS A 33 5.42 8.40 -12.79
CA HIS A 33 5.19 7.15 -12.07
C HIS A 33 6.52 6.43 -11.77
N MET A 34 7.36 6.24 -12.79
CA MET A 34 8.67 5.58 -12.65
C MET A 34 9.61 6.29 -11.67
N VAL A 35 9.64 7.63 -11.68
CA VAL A 35 10.43 8.43 -10.72
C VAL A 35 9.96 8.19 -9.29
N SER A 36 8.64 8.19 -9.08
CA SER A 36 8.05 7.98 -7.76
C SER A 36 8.41 6.59 -7.24
N ASP A 37 8.29 5.56 -8.07
CA ASP A 37 8.63 4.19 -7.68
C ASP A 37 10.12 3.99 -7.44
N GLY A 38 10.97 4.61 -8.26
CA GLY A 38 12.42 4.65 -8.03
C GLY A 38 12.76 5.30 -6.69
N ALA A 39 12.11 6.41 -6.35
CA ALA A 39 12.28 7.08 -5.06
C ALA A 39 11.79 6.21 -3.90
N ALA A 40 10.61 5.58 -4.03
CA ALA A 40 10.07 4.66 -3.03
C ALA A 40 11.02 3.49 -2.76
N LEU A 41 11.56 2.88 -3.81
CA LEU A 41 12.56 1.81 -3.69
C LEU A 41 13.84 2.29 -3.01
N ALA A 42 14.33 3.49 -3.36
CA ALA A 42 15.50 4.08 -2.71
C ALA A 42 15.25 4.33 -1.21
N PHE A 43 14.08 4.88 -0.85
CA PHE A 43 13.67 5.06 0.54
C PHE A 43 13.51 3.74 1.26
N SER A 44 12.91 2.73 0.65
CA SER A 44 12.78 1.38 1.21
C SER A 44 14.14 0.72 1.43
N LEU A 45 15.09 0.87 0.50
CA LEU A 45 16.46 0.37 0.66
C LEU A 45 17.20 1.11 1.79
N ALA A 46 17.03 2.43 1.90
CA ALA A 46 17.57 3.21 3.00
C ALA A 46 16.93 2.78 4.34
N ALA A 47 15.61 2.59 4.36
CA ALA A 47 14.84 2.14 5.51
C ALA A 47 15.22 0.71 5.93
N LEU A 48 15.51 -0.19 4.99
CA LEU A 48 16.03 -1.53 5.28
C LEU A 48 17.45 -1.47 5.83
N ARG A 49 18.31 -0.60 5.28
CA ARG A 49 19.67 -0.40 5.78
C ARG A 49 19.68 0.18 7.20
N VAL A 50 18.75 1.08 7.49
CA VAL A 50 18.50 1.63 8.84
C VAL A 50 17.77 0.61 9.74
N GLY A 51 16.86 -0.18 9.19
CA GLY A 51 16.00 -1.14 9.88
C GLY A 51 16.68 -2.45 10.24
N ARG A 52 17.88 -2.71 9.68
CA ARG A 52 18.83 -3.69 10.25
C ARG A 52 19.38 -3.25 11.61
N ARG A 53 19.17 -1.99 12.03
CA ARG A 53 19.39 -1.60 13.42
C ARG A 53 18.30 -2.22 14.28
N SER A 54 18.73 -2.99 15.27
CA SER A 54 17.87 -3.56 16.30
C SER A 54 17.06 -2.48 17.00
N ALA A 55 15.94 -2.89 17.61
CA ALA A 55 15.11 -2.02 18.45
C ALA A 55 15.99 -1.21 19.41
N THR A 56 15.69 0.07 19.56
CA THR A 56 16.37 0.96 20.50
C THR A 56 15.42 1.28 21.66
N PRO A 57 15.91 1.73 22.83
CA PRO A 57 15.02 2.12 23.93
C PRO A 57 13.99 3.20 23.55
N ARG A 58 14.29 4.03 22.54
CA ARG A 58 13.37 5.05 22.02
C ARG A 58 12.41 4.53 20.95
N MET A 59 12.74 3.39 20.32
CA MET A 59 11.96 2.75 19.24
C MET A 59 11.89 1.25 19.55
N SER A 60 11.00 0.86 20.46
CA SER A 60 10.87 -0.51 20.98
C SER A 60 10.50 -1.54 19.90
N TYR A 61 9.73 -1.14 18.89
CA TYR A 61 9.43 -1.95 17.71
C TYR A 61 10.40 -1.74 16.54
N GLY A 62 11.47 -0.96 16.75
CA GLY A 62 12.44 -0.59 15.72
C GLY A 62 11.89 0.40 14.70
N TYR A 63 12.52 0.44 13.52
CA TYR A 63 12.25 1.43 12.47
C TYR A 63 11.34 0.92 11.36
N ARG A 64 10.61 -0.18 11.59
CA ARG A 64 9.82 -0.88 10.56
C ARG A 64 8.69 -0.03 9.97
N ARG A 65 8.05 0.84 10.77
CA ARG A 65 7.01 1.77 10.29
C ARG A 65 7.51 2.82 9.29
N LEU A 66 8.83 3.06 9.19
CA LEU A 66 9.37 3.99 8.19
C LEU A 66 9.10 3.52 6.75
N GLU A 67 9.04 2.21 6.52
CA GLU A 67 8.67 1.64 5.23
C GLU A 67 7.24 2.03 4.83
N ILE A 68 6.30 1.91 5.77
CA ILE A 68 4.91 2.30 5.57
C ILE A 68 4.78 3.82 5.35
N LEU A 69 5.53 4.61 6.10
CA LEU A 69 5.56 6.06 5.93
C LEU A 69 6.11 6.47 4.55
N ALA A 70 7.19 5.82 4.09
CA ALA A 70 7.74 6.04 2.76
C ALA A 70 6.73 5.69 1.66
N ALA A 71 6.03 4.55 1.80
CA ALA A 71 4.99 4.13 0.88
C ALA A 71 3.78 5.11 0.88
N PHE A 72 3.39 5.65 2.03
CA PHE A 72 2.34 6.66 2.13
C PHE A 72 2.72 7.96 1.42
N ILE A 73 3.94 8.47 1.66
CA ILE A 73 4.46 9.66 0.98
C ILE A 73 4.56 9.44 -0.53
N ASN A 74 5.00 8.25 -0.97
CA ASN A 74 5.01 7.88 -2.39
C ASN A 74 3.61 7.93 -3.00
N GLY A 75 2.62 7.35 -2.32
CA GLY A 75 1.23 7.39 -2.76
C GLY A 75 0.72 8.83 -2.91
N LEU A 76 1.05 9.73 -1.99
CA LEU A 76 0.71 11.16 -2.10
C LEU A 76 1.40 11.85 -3.28
N ALA A 77 2.67 11.53 -3.54
CA ALA A 77 3.41 12.07 -4.68
C ALA A 77 2.77 11.64 -6.01
N LEU A 78 2.47 10.34 -6.17
CA LEU A 78 1.74 9.82 -7.33
C LEU A 78 0.37 10.49 -7.51
N PHE A 79 -0.35 10.70 -6.41
CA PHE A 79 -1.65 11.37 -6.43
C PHE A 79 -1.51 12.82 -6.95
N ALA A 80 -0.50 13.56 -6.47
CA ALA A 80 -0.22 14.92 -6.91
C ALA A 80 0.20 14.99 -8.39
N ILE A 81 1.08 14.08 -8.84
CA ILE A 81 1.51 13.98 -10.24
C ILE A 81 0.32 13.67 -11.15
N ALA A 82 -0.53 12.71 -10.79
CA ALA A 82 -1.70 12.34 -11.58
C ALA A 82 -2.71 13.50 -11.70
N ILE A 83 -2.95 14.25 -10.61
CA ILE A 83 -3.79 15.45 -10.64
C ILE A 83 -3.18 16.50 -11.56
N TRP A 84 -1.89 16.80 -11.41
CA TRP A 84 -1.20 17.79 -12.23
C TRP A 84 -1.30 17.45 -13.72
N ILE A 85 -1.05 16.19 -14.10
CA ILE A 85 -1.16 15.72 -15.49
C ILE A 85 -2.60 15.83 -16.00
N THR A 86 -3.59 15.50 -15.17
CA THR A 86 -5.00 15.62 -15.56
C THR A 86 -5.36 17.08 -15.83
N VAL A 87 -4.92 18.01 -14.98
CA VAL A 87 -5.15 19.45 -15.17
C VAL A 87 -4.48 19.95 -16.46
N GLU A 88 -3.21 19.59 -16.68
CA GLU A 88 -2.45 19.97 -17.87
C GLU A 88 -3.08 19.39 -19.15
N ALA A 89 -3.52 18.13 -19.10
CA ALA A 89 -4.19 17.49 -20.23
C ALA A 89 -5.53 18.16 -20.56
N VAL A 90 -6.30 18.55 -19.53
CA VAL A 90 -7.54 19.31 -19.71
C VAL A 90 -7.23 20.66 -20.36
N GLN A 91 -6.21 21.40 -19.89
CA GLN A 91 -5.82 22.69 -20.47
C GLN A 91 -5.43 22.58 -21.95
N ARG A 92 -4.76 21.51 -22.35
CA ARG A 92 -4.35 21.28 -23.75
C ARG A 92 -5.49 21.09 -24.74
N PHE A 93 -6.71 20.84 -24.29
CA PHE A 93 -7.88 20.88 -25.18
C PHE A 93 -8.25 22.31 -25.61
N TRP A 94 -7.95 23.32 -24.78
CA TRP A 94 -8.17 24.73 -25.10
C TRP A 94 -6.95 25.39 -25.74
N GLU A 95 -5.74 25.02 -25.30
CA GLU A 95 -4.47 25.54 -25.84
C GLU A 95 -3.61 24.37 -26.36
N PRO A 96 -3.79 23.95 -27.63
CA PRO A 96 -3.07 22.81 -28.17
C PRO A 96 -1.55 23.06 -28.22
N VAL A 97 -0.80 22.22 -27.52
CA VAL A 97 0.67 22.19 -27.58
C VAL A 97 1.09 21.22 -28.68
N GLY A 98 2.07 21.63 -29.51
CA GLY A 98 2.65 20.76 -30.52
C GLY A 98 3.42 19.60 -29.89
N VAL A 99 3.06 18.36 -30.24
CA VAL A 99 3.77 17.16 -29.77
C VAL A 99 4.72 16.67 -30.87
N MET A 100 6.00 16.51 -30.55
CA MET A 100 6.98 15.91 -31.48
C MET A 100 6.77 14.40 -31.56
N ALA A 101 5.79 13.97 -32.34
CA ALA A 101 5.33 12.58 -32.39
C ALA A 101 6.43 11.58 -32.78
N GLY A 102 7.42 11.99 -33.58
CA GLY A 102 8.59 11.14 -33.89
C GLY A 102 9.46 10.83 -32.65
N THR A 103 9.79 11.86 -31.87
CA THR A 103 10.51 11.69 -30.59
C THR A 103 9.69 10.88 -29.61
N MET A 104 8.38 11.18 -29.51
CA MET A 104 7.45 10.46 -28.64
C MET A 104 7.41 8.97 -28.96
N LEU A 105 7.26 8.60 -30.24
CA LEU A 105 7.22 7.21 -30.67
C LEU A 105 8.53 6.48 -30.37
N ALA A 106 9.68 7.11 -30.65
CA ALA A 106 10.99 6.51 -30.42
C ALA A 106 11.22 6.21 -28.93
N VAL A 107 10.89 7.15 -28.05
CA VAL A 107 11.01 7.00 -26.59
C VAL A 107 10.04 5.93 -26.09
N ALA A 108 8.79 5.95 -26.52
CA ALA A 108 7.78 4.99 -26.06
C ALA A 108 8.09 3.55 -26.51
N ILE A 109 8.62 3.35 -27.73
CA ILE A 109 9.10 2.04 -28.18
C ILE A 109 10.31 1.58 -27.37
N ALA A 110 11.28 2.48 -27.14
CA ALA A 110 12.45 2.16 -26.32
C ALA A 110 12.03 1.73 -24.90
N GLY A 111 11.00 2.37 -24.34
CA GLY A 111 10.44 2.02 -23.05
C GLY A 111 9.72 0.71 -22.98
N LEU A 112 8.87 0.48 -23.96
CA LEU A 112 8.22 -0.81 -24.12
C LEU A 112 9.26 -1.95 -24.16
N VAL A 113 10.34 -1.77 -24.94
CA VAL A 113 11.44 -2.74 -25.01
C VAL A 113 12.17 -2.86 -23.67
N ALA A 114 12.49 -1.75 -23.01
CA ALA A 114 13.18 -1.77 -21.71
C ALA A 114 12.37 -2.50 -20.64
N ASN A 115 11.06 -2.23 -20.55
CA ASN A 115 10.14 -2.87 -19.62
C ASN A 115 9.99 -4.38 -19.90
N ILE A 116 9.90 -4.77 -21.19
CA ILE A 116 9.90 -6.19 -21.57
C ILE A 116 11.22 -6.88 -21.18
N VAL A 117 12.37 -6.23 -21.41
CA VAL A 117 13.68 -6.78 -21.03
C VAL A 117 13.79 -6.92 -19.51
N ALA A 118 13.40 -5.90 -18.75
CA ALA A 118 13.39 -5.94 -17.29
C ALA A 118 12.50 -7.10 -16.78
N PHE A 119 11.33 -7.27 -17.38
CA PHE A 119 10.40 -8.36 -17.09
C PHE A 119 11.00 -9.74 -17.36
N LEU A 120 11.64 -9.94 -18.52
CA LEU A 120 12.29 -11.21 -18.87
C LEU A 120 13.46 -11.54 -17.92
N ILE A 121 14.23 -10.53 -17.52
CA ILE A 121 15.31 -10.69 -16.54
C ILE A 121 14.75 -11.09 -15.16
N LEU A 122 13.64 -10.50 -14.74
CA LEU A 122 12.98 -10.78 -13.46
C LEU A 122 12.34 -12.18 -13.43
N THR A 123 11.70 -12.60 -14.53
CA THR A 123 11.03 -13.91 -14.63
C THR A 123 12.00 -15.06 -14.86
N GLY A 124 13.09 -14.84 -15.60
CA GLY A 124 14.13 -15.86 -15.83
C GLY A 124 14.88 -16.30 -14.56
N GLY A 125 14.90 -15.47 -13.51
CA GLY A 125 15.60 -15.75 -12.25
C GLY A 125 14.76 -16.40 -11.14
N SER A 126 13.43 -16.51 -11.29
CA SER A 126 12.52 -16.87 -10.19
C SER A 126 11.50 -17.93 -10.59
N ARG A 127 11.88 -19.21 -10.53
CA ARG A 127 10.92 -20.32 -10.57
C ARG A 127 10.18 -20.40 -9.23
N GLY A 128 9.01 -19.75 -9.16
CA GLY A 128 8.04 -19.88 -8.07
C GLY A 128 8.25 -18.90 -6.92
N ASN A 129 7.54 -17.78 -6.94
CA ASN A 129 7.22 -17.01 -5.74
C ASN A 129 6.11 -15.98 -6.01
N LEU A 130 5.30 -15.72 -4.99
CA LEU A 130 4.25 -14.68 -4.98
C LEU A 130 4.78 -13.29 -5.41
N ASN A 131 6.06 -13.00 -5.19
CA ASN A 131 6.74 -11.79 -5.66
C ASN A 131 6.68 -11.61 -7.19
N MET A 132 6.54 -12.70 -7.94
CA MET A 132 6.44 -12.64 -9.40
C MET A 132 5.09 -12.06 -9.85
N ARG A 133 3.99 -12.31 -9.13
CA ARG A 133 2.68 -11.68 -9.41
C ARG A 133 2.73 -10.17 -9.17
N SER A 134 3.40 -9.74 -8.11
CA SER A 134 3.59 -8.32 -7.80
C SER A 134 4.42 -7.62 -8.89
N ALA A 135 5.56 -8.21 -9.26
CA ALA A 135 6.41 -7.71 -10.35
C ALA A 135 5.68 -7.69 -11.71
N LEU A 136 4.85 -8.71 -12.00
CA LEU A 136 4.00 -8.77 -13.19
C LEU A 136 3.00 -7.61 -13.24
N LEU A 137 2.26 -7.38 -12.15
CA LEU A 137 1.25 -6.33 -12.08
C LEU A 137 1.87 -4.93 -12.23
N HIS A 138 3.06 -4.73 -11.66
CA HIS A 138 3.81 -3.49 -11.78
C HIS A 138 4.25 -3.24 -13.23
N VAL A 139 4.93 -4.21 -13.86
CA VAL A 139 5.33 -4.12 -15.27
C VAL A 139 4.12 -3.91 -16.17
N LEU A 140 2.99 -4.57 -15.90
CA LEU A 140 1.77 -4.39 -16.68
C LEU A 140 1.25 -2.94 -16.64
N GLY A 141 1.46 -2.25 -15.51
CA GLY A 141 1.18 -0.82 -15.35
C GLY A 141 2.04 0.03 -16.28
N ASP A 142 3.37 -0.16 -16.24
CA ASP A 142 4.31 0.61 -17.07
C ASP A 142 4.12 0.34 -18.58
N LEU A 143 3.78 -0.91 -18.93
CA LEU A 143 3.45 -1.27 -20.32
C LEU A 143 2.23 -0.50 -20.83
N LEU A 144 1.23 -0.21 -19.97
CA LEU A 144 0.05 0.55 -20.39
C LEU A 144 0.40 2.01 -20.73
N GLY A 145 1.31 2.65 -19.99
CA GLY A 145 1.80 4.00 -20.26
C GLY A 145 2.51 4.06 -21.62
N SER A 146 3.48 3.17 -21.83
CA SER A 146 4.21 3.05 -23.09
C SER A 146 3.29 2.74 -24.28
N VAL A 147 2.30 1.84 -24.13
CA VAL A 147 1.32 1.54 -25.19
C VAL A 147 0.45 2.75 -25.51
N ALA A 148 -0.03 3.47 -24.49
CA ALA A 148 -0.82 4.68 -24.68
C ALA A 148 -0.01 5.75 -25.45
N ALA A 149 1.27 5.94 -25.12
CA ALA A 149 2.15 6.85 -25.84
C ALA A 149 2.42 6.40 -27.29
N ILE A 150 2.62 5.10 -27.54
CA ILE A 150 2.79 4.58 -28.92
C ILE A 150 1.52 4.85 -29.74
N VAL A 151 0.33 4.55 -29.19
CA VAL A 151 -0.95 4.78 -29.88
C VAL A 151 -1.14 6.27 -30.18
N ALA A 152 -0.90 7.15 -29.22
CA ALA A 152 -0.97 8.60 -29.45
C ALA A 152 0.00 9.04 -30.55
N ALA A 153 1.26 8.63 -30.50
CA ALA A 153 2.27 9.03 -31.48
C ALA A 153 1.91 8.56 -32.90
N VAL A 154 1.44 7.32 -33.07
CA VAL A 154 1.01 6.79 -34.36
C VAL A 154 -0.18 7.57 -34.91
N VAL A 155 -1.19 7.87 -34.08
CA VAL A 155 -2.35 8.67 -34.50
C VAL A 155 -1.91 10.08 -34.94
N ILE A 156 -1.01 10.73 -34.19
CA ILE A 156 -0.51 12.07 -34.54
C ILE A 156 0.28 12.04 -35.85
N ILE A 157 1.14 11.03 -36.07
CA ILE A 157 1.91 10.91 -37.32
C ILE A 157 0.99 10.71 -38.53
N LEU A 158 -0.03 9.86 -38.40
CA LEU A 158 -0.90 9.51 -39.54
C LEU A 158 -1.97 10.57 -39.83
N THR A 159 -2.46 11.28 -38.80
CA THR A 159 -3.65 12.15 -38.93
C THR A 159 -3.38 13.61 -38.59
N GLY A 160 -2.27 13.91 -37.90
CA GLY A 160 -2.01 15.23 -37.32
C GLY A 160 -2.87 15.56 -36.09
N TRP A 161 -3.73 14.63 -35.62
CA TRP A 161 -4.66 14.89 -34.52
C TRP A 161 -3.96 14.83 -33.16
N THR A 162 -3.44 15.97 -32.70
CA THR A 162 -2.74 16.13 -31.41
C THR A 162 -3.59 15.93 -30.14
N PRO A 163 -4.94 16.10 -30.13
CA PRO A 163 -5.74 15.86 -28.93
C PRO A 163 -5.78 14.40 -28.44
N ILE A 164 -5.26 13.44 -29.20
CA ILE A 164 -5.11 12.05 -28.72
C ILE A 164 -4.15 11.95 -27.52
N ASP A 165 -3.09 12.76 -27.48
CA ASP A 165 -2.10 12.75 -26.38
C ASP A 165 -2.75 13.13 -25.04
N PRO A 166 -3.44 14.28 -24.87
CA PRO A 166 -4.11 14.60 -23.63
C PRO A 166 -5.24 13.60 -23.28
N LEU A 167 -5.96 13.06 -24.27
CA LEU A 167 -7.00 12.05 -24.01
C LEU A 167 -6.42 10.77 -23.39
N LEU A 168 -5.36 10.23 -23.99
CA LEU A 168 -4.69 9.03 -23.48
C LEU A 168 -3.90 9.31 -22.19
N SER A 169 -3.42 10.54 -22.02
CA SER A 169 -2.77 10.98 -20.77
C SER A 169 -3.75 10.98 -19.60
N ILE A 170 -4.97 11.49 -19.79
CA ILE A 170 -6.04 11.43 -18.76
C ILE A 170 -6.37 9.98 -18.44
N PHE A 171 -6.48 9.12 -19.46
CA PHE A 171 -6.74 7.70 -19.24
C PHE A 171 -5.67 7.04 -18.36
N VAL A 172 -4.38 7.22 -18.68
CA VAL A 172 -3.27 6.71 -17.88
C VAL A 172 -3.26 7.34 -16.49
N ALA A 173 -3.46 8.66 -16.38
CA ALA A 173 -3.50 9.37 -15.10
C ALA A 173 -4.59 8.86 -14.17
N LEU A 174 -5.78 8.50 -14.68
CA LEU A 174 -6.85 7.91 -13.87
C LEU A 174 -6.49 6.52 -13.31
N ILE A 175 -5.77 5.70 -14.08
CA ILE A 175 -5.27 4.40 -13.63
C ILE A 175 -4.24 4.60 -12.50
N VAL A 176 -3.31 5.54 -12.70
CA VAL A 176 -2.31 5.91 -11.68
C VAL A 176 -3.01 6.45 -10.43
N LEU A 177 -4.01 7.33 -10.58
CA LEU A 177 -4.74 7.91 -9.47
C LEU A 177 -5.48 6.87 -8.63
N LYS A 178 -6.11 5.87 -9.27
CA LYS A 178 -6.73 4.74 -8.57
C LYS A 178 -5.71 3.95 -7.76
N SER A 179 -4.55 3.68 -8.35
CA SER A 179 -3.47 2.92 -7.70
C SER A 179 -2.87 3.70 -6.52
N ALA A 180 -2.63 5.00 -6.72
CA ALA A 180 -2.18 5.92 -5.67
C ALA A 180 -3.18 6.00 -4.52
N TRP A 181 -4.48 6.12 -4.81
CA TRP A 181 -5.54 6.13 -3.79
C TRP A 181 -5.55 4.85 -2.96
N GLN A 182 -5.46 3.68 -3.61
CA GLN A 182 -5.40 2.40 -2.91
C GLN A 182 -4.17 2.33 -2.00
N LEU A 183 -3.00 2.75 -2.49
CA LEU A 183 -1.75 2.76 -1.71
C LEU A 183 -1.84 3.69 -0.50
N VAL A 184 -2.31 4.92 -0.69
CA VAL A 184 -2.50 5.91 0.38
C VAL A 184 -3.49 5.39 1.42
N ARG A 185 -4.63 4.83 0.99
CA ARG A 185 -5.63 4.27 1.89
C ARG A 185 -5.06 3.11 2.70
N SER A 186 -4.36 2.16 2.08
CA SER A 186 -3.82 0.98 2.77
C SER A 186 -2.70 1.34 3.75
N THR A 187 -1.78 2.22 3.34
CA THR A 187 -0.66 2.63 4.20
C THR A 187 -1.13 3.57 5.31
N GLY A 188 -2.06 4.48 5.01
CA GLY A 188 -2.71 5.33 6.00
C GLY A 188 -3.47 4.51 7.05
N HIS A 189 -4.17 3.46 6.64
CA HIS A 189 -4.84 2.54 7.57
C HIS A 189 -3.86 1.89 8.55
N ILE A 190 -2.67 1.47 8.08
CA ILE A 190 -1.62 0.93 8.95
C ILE A 190 -1.06 2.00 9.89
N LEU A 191 -0.82 3.22 9.40
CA LEU A 191 -0.30 4.33 10.21
C LEU A 191 -1.28 4.76 11.31
N LEU A 192 -2.58 4.66 11.05
CA LEU A 192 -3.66 4.93 11.99
C LEU A 192 -3.98 3.73 12.92
N GLU A 193 -3.14 2.68 12.90
CA GLU A 193 -3.31 1.48 13.71
C GLU A 193 -4.64 0.75 13.45
N GLY A 194 -5.16 0.89 12.23
CA GLY A 194 -6.39 0.23 11.82
C GLY A 194 -6.26 -1.28 11.81
N THR A 195 -7.39 -1.95 12.08
CA THR A 195 -7.49 -3.41 12.07
C THR A 195 -7.14 -3.98 10.71
N PRO A 196 -6.12 -4.85 10.60
CA PRO A 196 -5.76 -5.48 9.33
C PRO A 196 -6.89 -6.38 8.80
N PRO A 197 -7.05 -6.51 7.46
CA PRO A 197 -8.06 -7.37 6.87
C PRO A 197 -7.96 -8.82 7.37
N GLY A 198 -9.09 -9.44 7.73
CA GLY A 198 -9.15 -10.81 8.22
C GLY A 198 -8.80 -11.01 9.70
N LEU A 199 -8.52 -9.92 10.42
CA LEU A 199 -8.28 -9.92 11.87
C LEU A 199 -9.36 -9.11 12.60
N GLU A 200 -10.62 -9.28 12.20
CA GLU A 200 -11.76 -8.60 12.81
C GLU A 200 -11.88 -9.00 14.31
N PRO A 201 -11.97 -8.04 15.26
CA PRO A 201 -12.05 -8.34 16.69
C PRO A 201 -13.17 -9.32 17.05
N ASP A 202 -14.35 -9.17 16.44
CA ASP A 202 -15.49 -10.05 16.68
C ASP A 202 -15.25 -11.48 16.20
N ALA A 203 -14.52 -11.63 15.08
CA ALA A 203 -14.15 -12.95 14.56
C ALA A 203 -13.12 -13.64 15.46
N ILE A 204 -12.14 -12.88 15.97
CA ILE A 204 -11.15 -13.37 16.94
C ILE A 204 -11.85 -13.78 18.24
N LYS A 205 -12.76 -12.94 18.75
CA LYS A 205 -13.56 -13.24 19.94
C LYS A 205 -14.31 -14.56 19.80
N ALA A 206 -15.11 -14.68 18.74
CA ALA A 206 -15.92 -15.86 18.50
C ALA A 206 -15.05 -17.12 18.33
N ASP A 207 -13.91 -17.01 17.63
CA ASP A 207 -13.00 -18.13 17.43
C ASP A 207 -12.40 -18.62 18.76
N LEU A 208 -11.95 -17.70 19.63
CA LEU A 208 -11.35 -18.03 20.92
C LEU A 208 -12.37 -18.67 21.86
N GLU A 209 -13.57 -18.09 21.98
CA GLU A 209 -14.62 -18.60 22.88
C GLU A 209 -15.17 -19.97 22.43
N GLN A 210 -15.19 -20.24 21.12
CA GLN A 210 -15.72 -21.50 20.59
C GLN A 210 -14.68 -22.62 20.52
N ASN A 211 -13.41 -22.29 20.27
CA ASN A 211 -12.40 -23.29 19.91
C ASN A 211 -11.29 -23.45 20.95
N VAL A 212 -11.23 -22.58 21.98
CA VAL A 212 -10.24 -22.69 23.05
C VAL A 212 -10.95 -23.05 24.35
N ALA A 213 -11.00 -24.34 24.68
CA ALA A 213 -11.79 -24.87 25.79
C ALA A 213 -11.49 -24.27 27.18
N VAL A 214 -10.33 -23.65 27.36
CA VAL A 214 -9.94 -23.00 28.62
C VAL A 214 -10.41 -21.55 28.73
N VAL A 215 -10.89 -20.96 27.63
CA VAL A 215 -11.36 -19.57 27.55
C VAL A 215 -12.86 -19.53 27.78
N ARG A 216 -13.30 -18.75 28.77
CA ARG A 216 -14.72 -18.49 29.02
C ARG A 216 -15.24 -17.30 28.21
N MET A 217 -14.44 -16.24 28.15
CA MET A 217 -14.79 -14.98 27.48
C MET A 217 -13.53 -14.27 26.99
N ALA A 218 -13.62 -13.60 25.85
CA ALA A 218 -12.60 -12.68 25.36
C ALA A 218 -13.20 -11.30 25.07
N HIS A 219 -12.50 -10.24 25.46
CA HIS A 219 -12.94 -8.86 25.27
C HIS A 219 -11.74 -7.91 25.16
N HIS A 220 -12.03 -6.62 24.96
CA HIS A 220 -11.02 -5.56 24.78
C HIS A 220 -9.95 -5.94 23.74
N ILE A 221 -10.42 -6.46 22.60
CA ILE A 221 -9.57 -7.01 21.55
C ILE A 221 -9.17 -5.88 20.59
N HIS A 222 -7.87 -5.61 20.53
CA HIS A 222 -7.28 -4.65 19.59
C HIS A 222 -6.26 -5.36 18.71
N ALA A 223 -6.48 -5.32 17.41
CA ALA A 223 -5.57 -5.86 16.41
C ALA A 223 -5.10 -4.71 15.50
N TRP A 224 -3.79 -4.62 15.29
CA TRP A 224 -3.19 -3.61 14.41
C TRP A 224 -1.96 -4.17 13.70
N SER A 225 -1.39 -3.37 12.80
CA SER A 225 -0.19 -3.75 12.04
C SER A 225 0.95 -2.77 12.26
N ILE A 226 2.18 -3.29 12.35
CA ILE A 226 3.40 -2.48 12.29
C ILE A 226 3.85 -2.32 10.83
N THR A 227 3.75 -3.41 10.07
CA THR A 227 3.96 -3.49 8.61
C THR A 227 2.91 -4.42 8.02
N SER A 228 2.87 -4.55 6.70
CA SER A 228 1.95 -5.45 6.01
C SER A 228 2.11 -6.93 6.39
N GLU A 229 3.24 -7.33 6.98
CA GLU A 229 3.54 -8.72 7.38
C GLU A 229 3.55 -8.92 8.91
N GLN A 230 3.61 -7.83 9.67
CA GLN A 230 3.77 -7.88 11.13
C GLN A 230 2.51 -7.35 11.82
N HIS A 231 1.60 -8.28 12.12
CA HIS A 231 0.36 -8.03 12.84
C HIS A 231 0.53 -8.27 14.34
N MET A 232 -0.03 -7.36 15.14
CA MET A 232 -0.01 -7.39 16.61
C MET A 232 -1.44 -7.56 17.13
N LEU A 233 -1.56 -8.18 18.31
CA LEU A 233 -2.84 -8.33 18.98
C LEU A 233 -2.67 -8.14 20.49
N THR A 234 -3.55 -7.34 21.07
CA THR A 234 -3.77 -7.26 22.53
C THR A 234 -5.20 -7.65 22.82
N LEU A 235 -5.40 -8.46 23.86
CA LEU A 235 -6.73 -8.86 24.28
C LEU A 235 -6.78 -9.18 25.77
N HIS A 236 -7.98 -9.10 26.32
CA HIS A 236 -8.30 -9.54 27.66
C HIS A 236 -9.05 -10.88 27.56
N VAL A 237 -8.73 -11.80 28.46
CA VAL A 237 -9.30 -13.15 28.47
C VAL A 237 -9.67 -13.54 29.88
N VAL A 238 -10.91 -13.96 30.06
CA VAL A 238 -11.38 -14.57 31.30
C VAL A 238 -11.36 -16.09 31.13
N PRO A 239 -10.59 -16.83 31.93
CA PRO A 239 -10.54 -18.27 31.86
C PRO A 239 -11.75 -18.92 32.56
N HIS A 240 -11.95 -20.21 32.33
CA HIS A 240 -12.83 -21.01 33.18
C HIS A 240 -12.24 -21.16 34.59
N GLU A 241 -13.12 -21.35 35.59
CA GLU A 241 -12.69 -21.54 36.99
C GLU A 241 -11.71 -22.72 37.13
N GLY A 242 -10.68 -22.53 37.96
CA GLY A 242 -9.68 -23.57 38.22
C GLY A 242 -8.60 -23.73 37.15
N VAL A 243 -8.65 -22.97 36.05
CA VAL A 243 -7.59 -22.98 35.03
C VAL A 243 -6.47 -22.02 35.42
N ALA A 244 -5.22 -22.48 35.32
CA ALA A 244 -4.05 -21.64 35.58
C ALA A 244 -3.88 -20.57 34.48
N PRO A 245 -3.58 -19.30 34.83
CA PRO A 245 -3.37 -18.22 33.85
C PRO A 245 -2.35 -18.56 32.74
N SER A 246 -1.29 -19.30 33.09
CA SER A 246 -0.27 -19.75 32.13
C SER A 246 -0.82 -20.65 31.03
N ASP A 247 -1.80 -21.49 31.34
CA ASP A 247 -2.40 -22.43 30.39
C ASP A 247 -3.27 -21.70 29.37
N VAL A 248 -3.99 -20.68 29.84
CA VAL A 248 -4.83 -19.81 29.00
C VAL A 248 -3.97 -18.98 28.06
N ILE A 249 -2.92 -18.33 28.59
CA ILE A 249 -1.97 -17.56 27.76
C ILE A 249 -1.37 -18.45 26.66
N ARG A 250 -0.96 -19.69 27.00
CA ARG A 250 -0.38 -20.64 26.06
C ARG A 250 -1.40 -21.07 24.99
N ALA A 251 -2.62 -21.43 25.40
CA ALA A 251 -3.66 -21.89 24.49
C ALA A 251 -4.11 -20.78 23.52
N VAL A 252 -4.31 -19.55 24.02
CA VAL A 252 -4.65 -18.38 23.21
C VAL A 252 -3.53 -18.05 22.23
N ARG A 253 -2.27 -18.00 22.69
CA ARG A 253 -1.11 -17.76 21.81
C ARG A 253 -1.01 -18.79 20.69
N GLN A 254 -1.20 -20.06 21.01
CA GLN A 254 -1.17 -21.13 20.01
C GLN A 254 -2.30 -20.97 18.99
N ARG A 255 -3.54 -20.78 19.45
CA ARG A 255 -4.71 -20.63 18.56
C ARG A 255 -4.55 -19.44 17.62
N VAL A 256 -4.12 -18.31 18.17
CA VAL A 256 -3.93 -17.07 17.40
C VAL A 256 -2.80 -17.21 16.38
N ALA A 257 -1.70 -17.87 16.74
CA ALA A 257 -0.61 -18.13 15.79
C ALA A 257 -1.03 -19.07 14.65
N GLU A 258 -1.80 -20.14 14.95
CA GLU A 258 -2.23 -21.13 13.96
C GLU A 258 -3.34 -20.61 13.04
N ARG A 259 -4.35 -19.92 13.60
CA ARG A 259 -5.53 -19.49 12.84
C ARG A 259 -5.33 -18.16 12.13
N PHE A 260 -4.64 -17.23 12.79
CA PHE A 260 -4.58 -15.83 12.37
C PHE A 260 -3.16 -15.37 11.97
N SER A 261 -2.15 -16.26 12.06
CA SER A 261 -0.74 -15.96 11.72
C SER A 261 -0.14 -14.77 12.51
N ILE A 262 -0.66 -14.48 13.71
CA ILE A 262 -0.14 -13.41 14.57
C ILE A 262 0.95 -13.97 15.48
N SER A 263 2.16 -13.42 15.38
CA SER A 263 3.32 -13.86 16.17
C SER A 263 3.53 -13.06 17.47
N HIS A 264 3.01 -11.83 17.55
CA HIS A 264 3.14 -10.98 18.74
C HIS A 264 1.77 -10.76 19.37
N VAL A 265 1.57 -11.42 20.51
CA VAL A 265 0.33 -11.37 21.28
C VAL A 265 0.63 -11.00 22.73
N THR A 266 -0.12 -10.02 23.22
CA THR A 266 -0.22 -9.69 24.65
C THR A 266 -1.59 -10.11 25.14
N VAL A 267 -1.63 -11.08 26.06
CA VAL A 267 -2.85 -11.57 26.70
C VAL A 267 -2.88 -11.07 28.13
N GLN A 268 -3.88 -10.28 28.48
CA GLN A 268 -4.21 -9.98 29.88
C GLN A 268 -5.19 -11.03 30.36
N VAL A 269 -4.83 -11.75 31.44
CA VAL A 269 -5.73 -12.73 32.07
C VAL A 269 -6.45 -12.04 33.23
N GLU A 270 -7.77 -12.15 33.24
CA GLU A 270 -8.62 -11.56 34.26
C GLU A 270 -9.37 -12.63 35.05
N ASP A 271 -9.70 -12.32 36.30
CA ASP A 271 -10.38 -13.28 37.16
C ASP A 271 -11.88 -13.40 36.79
N PRO A 272 -12.48 -14.61 36.92
CA PRO A 272 -13.92 -14.81 36.81
C PRO A 272 -14.63 -14.09 37.97
N GLY A 273 -14.94 -12.81 37.77
CA GLY A 273 -15.47 -11.93 38.81
C GLY A 273 -15.01 -10.48 38.69
N HIS A 274 -14.03 -10.20 37.81
CA HIS A 274 -13.72 -8.83 37.41
C HIS A 274 -14.89 -8.30 36.55
N ASN A 275 -15.78 -7.53 37.18
CA ASN A 275 -16.76 -6.72 36.47
C ASN A 275 -16.02 -5.50 35.93
N ASP A 276 -15.53 -5.58 34.69
CA ASP A 276 -15.21 -4.35 33.97
C ASP A 276 -16.49 -3.54 33.86
N GLY A 277 -16.46 -2.32 34.40
CA GLY A 277 -17.47 -1.29 34.19
C GLY A 277 -17.55 -0.80 32.74
N ASP A 278 -17.23 -1.64 31.76
CA ASP A 278 -17.11 -1.34 30.34
C ASP A 278 -18.46 -1.34 29.61
N ALA A 279 -19.57 -1.26 30.35
CA ALA A 279 -20.81 -0.72 29.81
C ALA A 279 -20.69 0.78 29.44
N ALA A 280 -19.61 1.47 29.86
CA ALA A 280 -19.45 2.91 29.68
C ALA A 280 -18.80 3.38 28.36
N HIS A 281 -18.38 2.49 27.45
CA HIS A 281 -17.80 2.93 26.16
C HIS A 281 -18.58 2.48 24.91
N GLY A 282 -19.80 1.94 25.08
CA GLY A 282 -20.60 1.40 23.98
C GLY A 282 -21.97 2.05 23.70
N ASN A 283 -22.51 2.90 24.57
CA ASN A 283 -23.82 3.53 24.35
C ASN A 283 -23.96 4.84 25.17
N ASP A 284 -23.95 5.98 24.49
CA ASP A 284 -24.64 7.25 24.81
C ASP A 284 -23.96 8.35 23.97
N CYS A 285 -24.56 8.86 22.90
CA CYS A 285 -25.71 9.76 23.00
C CYS A 285 -26.69 9.55 21.83
N ASN A 286 -27.86 8.98 22.12
CA ASN A 286 -29.07 9.35 21.39
C ASN A 286 -30.29 9.23 22.32
N GLY A 287 -30.60 10.36 22.98
CA GLY A 287 -31.94 10.67 23.46
C GLY A 287 -32.32 10.14 24.84
N ALA A 288 -32.07 10.93 25.89
CA ALA A 288 -32.98 11.00 27.02
C ALA A 288 -32.88 12.37 27.71
N THR A 289 -33.95 13.14 27.56
CA THR A 289 -34.26 14.36 28.28
C THR A 289 -34.41 14.12 29.79
N SER A 290 -34.20 15.22 30.55
CA SER A 290 -34.64 15.49 31.93
C SER A 290 -33.94 14.75 33.09
N GLY A 291 -32.96 15.45 33.67
CA GLY A 291 -33.02 15.93 35.06
C GLY A 291 -32.89 14.92 36.20
N GLN A 292 -31.67 14.81 36.75
CA GLN A 292 -31.27 14.53 38.15
C GLN A 292 -29.77 14.12 38.06
N GLY A 293 -28.80 14.94 38.44
CA GLY A 293 -28.51 15.35 39.82
C GLY A 293 -27.43 14.44 40.41
N CYS A 294 -26.16 14.63 40.04
CA CYS A 294 -25.03 13.89 40.63
C CYS A 294 -24.74 14.39 42.06
N SER A 295 -24.60 13.46 43.00
CA SER A 295 -23.90 13.60 44.27
C SER A 295 -22.86 12.51 44.37
#